data_AF-A0A8C5CEJ4-F1
#
_entry.id   AF-A0A8C5CEJ4-F1
#
_cell.length_a   1.000
_cell.length_b   1.000
_cell.length_c   1.000
_cell.angle_alpha   90.00
_cell.angle_beta   90.00
_cell.angle_gamma   90.00
#
_symmetry.space_group_name_H-M   'P 1'
#
loop_
_entity.id
_entity.type
_entity.pdbx_description
1 polymer ?
#
loop_
_entity_poly.entity_id
_entity_poly.type
_entity_poly.pdbx_seq_one_letter_code
_entity_poly.pdbx_strand_id
1 'polypeptide(L)'
;METDSSYNLTSTAAPVANIQRPTNTHKYMNTISLIILCLVFLFGTVGNGLVIYVTGFRMKRTVNSIWFLNLALADFLFTSFLIFLIISLAKDYHWPFGWFMCKLSSVIAIGNMFASVFFLTAISVDRCLCTWVVVWSQNHRTVRKAQLICVCIWLASLACSIPYGHSRCVYSRKNFTVCALSLKANKLALTHFQFFMGFLIPMLAITGSYVAIGMRMRRFNRAKSRKSLRIIIAIILAFVVCWVPYHVHKYIEAYGNKDKIVTIRRFLGPLSSNLTTVNSCLNPLLYVFMCDEFIKKLKQSLFHVLETALAEDYLSFATNNSRSNISRLFRRSESGSSNKKNETSATIAETFTQVPTGCGMPSIRPQVREEDNKIVNGQNAVSGSWPWQVSLQESGFHFCGGSLINQNWVVTAGHCRVTPGRHHVVLGEHDHQSNAEQIQVISIARAITHPYYNGQNWVNFNNDVTLLRLASPARMSSRVSPCVWQP
;
A
#
# COMPACT_ATOMS: atom_id res chain seq x y z
N MET A 1 -24.94 7.32 47.33
CA MET A 1 -24.34 8.12 48.42
C MET A 1 -22.94 7.57 48.60
N GLU A 2 -22.02 7.97 47.73
CA GLU A 2 -20.62 7.52 47.75
C GLU A 2 -19.75 8.78 47.80
N THR A 3 -18.84 8.77 48.75
CA THR A 3 -18.17 9.92 49.35
C THR A 3 -17.09 10.52 48.45
N ASP A 4 -17.21 11.83 48.22
CA ASP A 4 -16.13 12.73 47.79
C ASP A 4 -14.93 12.61 48.74
N SER A 5 -13.82 12.01 48.29
CA SER A 5 -12.55 12.07 49.01
C SER A 5 -11.79 13.33 48.59
N SER A 6 -12.12 14.46 49.23
CA SER A 6 -11.30 15.67 49.25
C SER A 6 -10.04 15.41 50.08
N TYR A 7 -8.92 15.13 49.43
CA TYR A 7 -7.63 15.04 50.12
C TYR A 7 -7.12 16.44 50.48
N ASN A 8 -7.35 16.84 51.74
CA ASN A 8 -6.69 17.98 52.38
C ASN A 8 -5.20 17.68 52.55
N LEU A 9 -4.34 18.42 51.83
CA LEU A 9 -2.91 18.48 52.13
C LEU A 9 -2.69 19.38 53.34
N THR A 10 -2.63 18.80 54.53
CA THR A 10 -2.02 19.43 55.71
C THR A 10 -0.75 18.67 56.11
N SER A 11 0.36 19.40 56.04
CA SER A 11 1.58 19.25 56.85
C SER A 11 2.38 17.94 56.76
N THR A 12 3.27 17.86 55.75
CA THR A 12 4.70 17.61 55.99
C THR A 12 5.47 18.35 54.90
N ALA A 13 6.15 19.42 55.29
CA ALA A 13 6.96 20.26 54.41
C ALA A 13 8.13 19.47 53.82
N ALA A 14 8.00 19.07 52.56
CA ALA A 14 9.16 19.03 51.67
C ALA A 14 9.25 20.42 51.01
N PRO A 15 10.42 21.07 50.95
CA PRO A 15 10.53 22.37 50.32
C PRO A 15 10.12 22.18 48.86
N VAL A 16 9.00 22.80 48.50
CA VAL A 16 8.67 23.05 47.10
C VAL A 16 9.82 23.89 46.59
N ALA A 17 10.78 23.24 45.93
CA ALA A 17 11.81 23.92 45.17
C ALA A 17 11.11 25.04 44.40
N ASN A 18 11.59 26.27 44.64
CA ASN A 18 11.16 27.49 43.98
C ASN A 18 10.55 27.17 42.62
N ILE A 19 9.25 27.43 42.46
CA ILE A 19 8.66 27.54 41.14
C ILE A 19 9.29 28.81 40.55
N GLN A 20 10.53 28.64 40.06
CA GLN A 20 11.27 29.63 39.30
C GLN A 20 10.31 30.11 38.22
N ARG A 21 10.11 31.44 38.13
CA ARG A 21 9.32 32.05 37.04
C ARG A 21 9.68 31.36 35.72
N PRO A 22 8.70 30.96 34.88
CA PRO A 22 8.98 30.27 33.64
C PRO A 22 10.02 31.07 32.86
N THR A 23 11.19 30.47 32.63
CA THR A 23 12.28 31.11 31.89
C THR A 23 11.78 31.43 30.48
N ASN A 24 12.30 32.49 29.86
CA ASN A 24 11.91 32.88 28.49
C ASN A 24 11.99 31.67 27.53
N THR A 25 13.02 30.82 27.68
CA THR A 25 13.19 29.56 26.95
C THR A 25 11.99 28.62 27.03
N HIS A 26 11.37 28.44 28.20
CA HIS A 26 10.20 27.56 28.36
C HIS A 26 8.98 28.11 27.60
N LYS A 27 8.80 29.43 27.62
CA LYS A 27 7.72 30.09 26.86
C LYS A 27 7.92 29.91 25.36
N TYR A 28 9.15 30.14 24.85
CA TYR A 28 9.45 29.94 23.43
C TYR A 28 9.23 28.48 22.98
N MET A 29 9.67 27.50 23.77
CA MET A 29 9.47 26.08 23.44
C MET A 29 7.99 25.68 23.43
N ASN A 30 7.19 26.21 24.37
CA ASN A 30 5.74 25.99 24.37
C ASN A 30 5.08 26.63 23.14
N THR A 31 5.45 27.86 22.77
CA THR A 31 4.93 28.53 21.57
C THR A 31 5.26 27.74 20.30
N ILE A 32 6.51 27.29 20.15
CA ILE A 32 6.93 26.45 19.01
C ILE A 32 6.12 25.15 18.98
N SER A 33 5.94 24.50 20.13
CA SER A 33 5.17 23.25 20.21
C SER A 33 3.72 23.48 19.85
N LEU A 34 3.11 24.57 20.31
CA LEU A 34 1.74 24.93 19.96
C LEU A 34 1.58 25.10 18.45
N ILE A 35 2.51 25.82 17.79
CA ILE A 35 2.50 26.00 16.33
C ILE A 35 2.58 24.64 15.62
N ILE A 36 3.52 23.78 16.03
CA ILE A 36 3.69 22.45 15.42
C ILE A 36 2.44 21.60 15.60
N LEU A 37 1.86 21.58 16.81
CA LEU A 37 0.65 20.80 17.09
C LEU A 37 -0.55 21.31 16.28
N CYS A 38 -0.71 22.62 16.10
CA CYS A 38 -1.75 23.18 15.23
C CYS A 38 -1.57 22.77 13.76
N LEU A 39 -0.33 22.79 13.25
CA LEU A 39 -0.04 22.32 11.89
C LEU A 39 -0.30 20.82 11.75
N VAL A 40 0.08 20.02 12.74
CA VAL A 40 -0.20 18.58 12.76
C VAL A 40 -1.70 18.30 12.83
N PHE A 41 -2.46 19.05 13.64
CA PHE A 41 -3.91 18.96 13.67
C PHE A 41 -4.51 19.23 12.29
N LEU A 42 -4.15 20.35 11.65
CA LEU A 42 -4.67 20.73 10.34
C LEU A 42 -4.30 19.73 9.25
N PHE A 43 -3.00 19.48 9.04
CA PHE A 43 -2.53 18.62 7.95
C PHE A 43 -2.78 17.14 8.23
N GLY A 44 -2.73 16.72 9.50
CA GLY A 44 -2.99 15.35 9.90
C GLY A 44 -4.45 14.96 9.73
N THR A 45 -5.39 15.80 10.17
CA THR A 45 -6.82 15.51 10.00
C THR A 45 -7.24 15.56 8.54
N VAL A 46 -6.88 16.61 7.80
CA VAL A 46 -7.24 16.75 6.37
C VAL A 46 -6.54 15.69 5.53
N GLY A 47 -5.24 15.47 5.75
CA GLY A 47 -4.45 14.51 4.99
C GLY A 47 -4.88 13.06 5.22
N ASN A 48 -5.04 12.63 6.47
CA ASN A 48 -5.51 11.28 6.76
C ASN A 48 -6.99 11.09 6.38
N GLY A 49 -7.83 12.12 6.52
CA GLY A 49 -9.21 12.11 6.01
C GLY A 49 -9.28 11.89 4.50
N LEU A 50 -8.42 12.56 3.73
CA LEU A 50 -8.31 12.35 2.28
C LEU A 50 -7.85 10.92 1.95
N VAL A 51 -6.88 10.38 2.68
CA VAL A 51 -6.42 9.00 2.49
C VAL A 51 -7.56 8.01 2.78
N ILE A 52 -8.32 8.20 3.85
CA ILE A 52 -9.50 7.38 4.18
C ILE A 52 -10.52 7.44 3.03
N TYR A 53 -10.81 8.65 2.52
CA TYR A 53 -11.73 8.82 1.40
C TYR A 53 -11.27 8.07 0.14
N VAL A 54 -10.01 8.27 -0.27
CA VAL A 54 -9.46 7.65 -1.49
C VAL A 54 -9.39 6.13 -1.34
N THR A 55 -8.87 5.63 -0.23
CA THR A 55 -8.68 4.19 -0.02
C THR A 55 -9.98 3.44 0.27
N GLY A 56 -10.96 4.10 0.91
CA GLY A 56 -12.26 3.53 1.25
C GLY A 56 -13.26 3.51 0.10
N PHE A 57 -13.30 4.58 -0.71
CA PHE A 57 -14.36 4.79 -1.71
C PHE A 57 -13.86 4.81 -3.16
N ARG A 58 -12.61 5.22 -3.43
CA ARG A 58 -12.08 5.39 -4.80
C ARG A 58 -11.17 4.25 -5.26
N MET A 59 -10.74 3.37 -4.35
CA MET A 59 -9.84 2.25 -4.64
C MET A 59 -10.54 0.90 -4.46
N LYS A 60 -10.15 -0.08 -5.29
CA LYS A 60 -10.59 -1.47 -5.09
C LYS A 60 -10.05 -2.00 -3.76
N ARG A 61 -10.87 -2.78 -3.05
CA ARG A 61 -10.45 -3.43 -1.79
C ARG A 61 -9.34 -4.45 -2.07
N THR A 62 -8.13 -4.12 -1.63
CA THR A 62 -6.94 -4.98 -1.68
C THR A 62 -6.31 -5.06 -0.29
N VAL A 63 -5.39 -6.01 -0.09
CA VAL A 63 -4.63 -6.11 1.18
C VAL A 63 -3.89 -4.79 1.49
N ASN A 64 -3.30 -4.15 0.47
CA ASN A 64 -2.61 -2.87 0.63
C ASN A 64 -3.57 -1.73 1.02
N SER A 65 -4.74 -1.65 0.38
CA SER A 65 -5.71 -0.61 0.69
C SER A 65 -6.25 -0.76 2.12
N ILE A 66 -6.36 -2.00 2.64
CA ILE A 66 -6.75 -2.26 4.03
C ILE A 66 -5.68 -1.75 5.02
N TRP A 67 -4.40 -2.03 4.77
CA TRP A 67 -3.32 -1.55 5.63
C TRP A 67 -3.29 -0.02 5.70
N PHE A 68 -3.37 0.65 4.55
CA PHE A 68 -3.36 2.11 4.47
C PHE A 68 -4.60 2.74 5.10
N LEU A 69 -5.77 2.13 4.89
CA LEU A 69 -7.01 2.59 5.50
C LEU A 69 -6.94 2.55 7.03
N ASN A 70 -6.48 1.44 7.61
CA ASN A 70 -6.40 1.30 9.06
C ASN A 70 -5.34 2.19 9.70
N LEU A 71 -4.18 2.35 9.04
CA LEU A 71 -3.14 3.28 9.50
C LEU A 71 -3.66 4.73 9.46
N ALA A 72 -4.32 5.13 8.37
CA ALA A 72 -4.93 6.46 8.26
C ALA A 72 -6.07 6.67 9.28
N LEU A 73 -6.86 5.64 9.61
CA LEU A 73 -7.88 5.71 10.65
C LEU A 73 -7.27 5.96 12.04
N ALA A 74 -6.15 5.30 12.38
CA ALA A 74 -5.45 5.52 13.63
C ALA A 74 -4.92 6.96 13.73
N ASP A 75 -4.21 7.42 12.70
CA ASP A 75 -3.64 8.76 12.67
C ASP A 75 -4.72 9.84 12.62
N PHE A 76 -5.84 9.62 11.92
CA PHE A 76 -7.00 10.50 11.91
C PHE A 76 -7.62 10.62 13.31
N LEU A 77 -7.88 9.49 13.98
CA LEU A 77 -8.44 9.49 15.33
C LEU A 77 -7.55 10.26 16.31
N PHE A 78 -6.23 10.05 16.26
CA PHE A 78 -5.29 10.79 17.09
C PHE A 78 -5.26 12.28 16.77
N THR A 79 -5.13 12.63 15.50
CA THR A 79 -5.03 14.04 15.08
C THR A 79 -6.33 14.80 15.36
N SER A 80 -7.51 14.19 15.24
CA SER A 80 -8.78 14.81 15.64
C SER A 80 -8.86 15.11 17.13
N PHE A 81 -8.34 14.23 17.99
CA PHE A 81 -8.29 14.43 19.45
C PHE A 81 -7.13 15.33 19.90
N LEU A 82 -6.23 15.72 19.00
CA LEU A 82 -5.09 16.58 19.34
C LEU A 82 -5.53 17.97 19.80
N ILE A 83 -6.71 18.43 19.40
CA ILE A 83 -7.28 19.73 19.80
C ILE A 83 -7.36 19.90 21.33
N PHE A 84 -7.67 18.84 22.07
CA PHE A 84 -7.74 18.89 23.53
C PHE A 84 -6.36 19.15 24.17
N LEU A 85 -5.31 18.57 23.59
CA LEU A 85 -3.93 18.83 24.01
C LEU A 85 -3.49 20.25 23.65
N ILE A 86 -3.87 20.74 22.46
CA ILE A 86 -3.59 22.12 22.02
C ILE A 86 -4.22 23.13 22.98
N ILE A 87 -5.50 22.97 23.31
CA ILE A 87 -6.19 23.86 24.26
C ILE A 87 -5.53 23.80 25.64
N SER A 88 -5.14 22.60 26.09
CA SER A 88 -4.46 22.45 27.38
C SER A 88 -3.10 23.15 27.39
N LEU A 89 -2.30 22.99 26.33
CA LEU A 89 -1.00 23.64 26.18
C LEU A 89 -1.13 25.17 26.07
N ALA A 90 -2.15 25.68 25.37
CA ALA A 90 -2.43 27.11 25.24
C ALA A 90 -2.85 27.76 26.57
N LYS A 91 -3.41 26.98 27.50
CA LYS A 91 -3.78 27.41 28.86
C LYS A 91 -2.74 26.98 29.91
N ASP A 92 -1.46 27.00 29.56
CA ASP A 92 -0.35 26.65 30.46
C ASP A 92 -0.49 25.27 31.14
N TYR A 93 -0.95 24.26 30.39
CA TYR A 93 -1.20 22.88 30.84
C TYR A 93 -2.44 22.70 31.75
N HIS A 94 -3.34 23.68 31.79
CA HIS A 94 -4.63 23.53 32.42
C HIS A 94 -5.52 22.51 31.68
N TRP A 95 -6.20 21.63 32.40
CA TRP A 95 -7.08 20.58 31.85
C TRP A 95 -8.55 20.77 32.25
N PRO A 96 -9.35 21.52 31.47
CA PRO A 96 -10.75 21.83 31.82
C PRO A 96 -11.75 20.71 31.48
N PHE A 97 -11.34 19.66 30.75
CA PHE A 97 -12.25 18.67 30.16
C PHE A 97 -12.67 17.54 31.10
N GLY A 98 -12.27 17.61 32.37
CA GLY A 98 -12.61 16.61 33.37
C GLY A 98 -11.86 15.28 33.26
N TRP A 99 -12.24 14.35 34.14
CA TRP A 99 -11.56 13.07 34.33
C TRP A 99 -11.64 12.13 33.13
N PHE A 100 -12.83 12.00 32.53
CA PHE A 100 -13.06 11.06 31.44
C PHE A 100 -12.22 11.40 30.21
N MET A 101 -12.22 12.68 29.80
CA MET A 101 -11.43 13.14 28.65
C MET A 101 -9.92 13.01 28.88
N CYS A 102 -9.44 13.21 30.13
CA CYS A 102 -8.01 13.02 30.46
C CYS A 102 -7.57 11.58 30.18
N LYS A 103 -8.38 10.61 30.58
CA LYS A 103 -8.13 9.19 30.33
C LYS A 103 -8.29 8.84 28.86
N LEU A 104 -9.39 9.24 28.23
CA LEU A 104 -9.68 8.94 26.82
C LEU A 104 -8.62 9.52 25.88
N SER A 105 -8.25 10.79 26.05
CA SER A 105 -7.21 11.44 25.24
C SER A 105 -5.86 10.74 25.40
N SER A 106 -5.54 10.28 26.61
CA SER A 106 -4.32 9.50 26.87
C SER A 106 -4.34 8.13 26.19
N VAL A 107 -5.47 7.41 26.26
CA VAL A 107 -5.65 6.11 25.59
C VAL A 107 -5.57 6.25 24.08
N ILE A 108 -6.20 7.29 23.49
CA ILE A 108 -6.13 7.54 22.04
C ILE A 108 -4.71 7.88 21.61
N ALA A 109 -4.01 8.77 22.33
CA ALA A 109 -2.64 9.15 21.97
C ALA A 109 -1.66 7.97 22.03
N ILE A 110 -1.73 7.17 23.09
CA ILE A 110 -0.84 6.01 23.27
C ILE A 110 -1.29 4.83 22.39
N GLY A 111 -2.59 4.66 22.21
CA GLY A 111 -3.18 3.68 21.31
C GLY A 111 -2.76 3.92 19.87
N ASN A 112 -2.72 5.17 19.41
CA ASN A 112 -2.21 5.53 18.08
C ASN A 112 -0.74 5.16 17.91
N MET A 113 0.12 5.46 18.90
CA MET A 113 1.51 5.01 18.87
C MET A 113 1.62 3.50 18.61
N PHE A 114 0.91 2.68 19.40
CA PHE A 114 0.94 1.23 19.24
C PHE A 114 0.31 0.76 17.92
N ALA A 115 -0.84 1.31 17.54
CA ALA A 115 -1.52 0.97 16.29
C ALA A 115 -0.61 1.27 15.09
N SER A 116 -0.07 2.50 14.99
CA SER A 116 0.75 2.91 13.86
C SER A 116 2.03 2.09 13.76
N VAL A 117 2.71 1.78 14.88
CA VAL A 117 3.92 0.95 14.84
C VAL A 117 3.62 -0.51 14.49
N PHE A 118 2.52 -1.08 14.98
CA PHE A 118 2.10 -2.44 14.64
C PHE A 118 1.66 -2.56 13.18
N PHE A 119 0.94 -1.56 12.64
CA PHE A 119 0.60 -1.52 11.22
C PHE A 119 1.84 -1.36 10.33
N LEU A 120 2.79 -0.48 10.68
CA LEU A 120 4.05 -0.35 9.94
C LEU A 120 4.83 -1.67 9.94
N THR A 121 4.87 -2.36 11.08
CA THR A 121 5.51 -3.68 11.20
C THR A 121 4.81 -4.72 10.31
N ALA A 122 3.48 -4.79 10.36
CA ALA A 122 2.69 -5.69 9.52
C ALA A 122 2.90 -5.43 8.02
N ILE A 123 2.95 -4.15 7.62
CA ILE A 123 3.26 -3.74 6.24
C ILE A 123 4.67 -4.21 5.87
N SER A 124 5.68 -3.98 6.71
CA SER A 124 7.07 -4.41 6.43
C SER A 124 7.18 -5.93 6.29
N VAL A 125 6.54 -6.69 7.18
CA VAL A 125 6.53 -8.16 7.14
C VAL A 125 5.77 -8.69 5.92
N ASP A 126 4.59 -8.15 5.59
CA ASP A 126 3.82 -8.52 4.38
C ASP A 126 4.67 -8.33 3.12
N ARG A 127 5.42 -7.22 3.01
CA ARG A 127 6.32 -6.97 1.88
C ARG A 127 7.51 -7.92 1.85
N CYS A 128 8.06 -8.28 3.01
CA CYS A 128 9.12 -9.28 3.10
C CYS A 128 8.62 -10.65 2.61
N LEU A 129 7.44 -11.09 3.07
CA LEU A 129 6.81 -12.34 2.64
C LEU A 129 6.50 -12.34 1.14
N CYS A 130 5.98 -11.25 0.59
CA CYS A 130 5.75 -11.09 -0.85
C CYS A 130 7.05 -11.17 -1.68
N THR A 131 8.19 -10.82 -1.10
CA THR A 131 9.50 -10.78 -1.79
C THR A 131 10.25 -12.11 -1.71
N TRP A 132 10.15 -12.81 -0.57
CA TRP A 132 10.90 -14.03 -0.31
C TRP A 132 10.10 -15.31 -0.54
N VAL A 133 8.79 -15.30 -0.26
CA VAL A 133 7.92 -16.48 -0.34
C VAL A 133 6.77 -16.21 -1.30
N VAL A 134 7.13 -15.90 -2.56
CA VAL A 134 6.20 -15.43 -3.60
C VAL A 134 5.00 -16.37 -3.78
N VAL A 135 5.25 -17.68 -3.88
CA VAL A 135 4.20 -18.70 -4.08
C VAL A 135 3.23 -18.76 -2.90
N TRP A 136 3.74 -18.74 -1.68
CA TRP A 136 2.90 -18.70 -0.48
C TRP A 136 2.07 -17.43 -0.43
N SER A 137 2.70 -16.28 -0.69
CA SER A 137 2.03 -14.98 -0.67
C SER A 137 0.89 -14.94 -1.69
N GLN A 138 1.10 -15.39 -2.93
CA GLN A 138 0.04 -15.44 -3.95
C GLN A 138 -1.16 -16.30 -3.52
N ASN A 139 -0.92 -17.41 -2.83
CA ASN A 139 -1.98 -18.36 -2.45
C ASN A 139 -2.68 -18.01 -1.12
N HIS A 140 -1.98 -17.35 -0.19
CA HIS A 140 -2.49 -17.15 1.17
C HIS A 140 -2.82 -15.69 1.51
N ARG A 141 -2.29 -14.72 0.76
CA ARG A 141 -2.50 -13.29 0.98
C ARG A 141 -3.88 -12.86 0.53
N THR A 142 -4.85 -13.00 1.44
CA THR A 142 -6.25 -12.67 1.19
C THR A 142 -6.69 -11.44 1.99
N VAL A 143 -7.69 -10.73 1.45
CA VAL A 143 -8.34 -9.57 2.08
C VAL A 143 -8.90 -9.93 3.47
N ARG A 144 -9.54 -11.10 3.60
CA ARG A 144 -10.13 -11.57 4.87
C ARG A 144 -9.08 -11.75 5.98
N LYS A 145 -7.93 -12.35 5.66
CA LYS A 145 -6.83 -12.51 6.63
C LYS A 145 -6.25 -11.15 7.02
N ALA A 146 -6.09 -10.24 6.06
CA ALA A 146 -5.63 -8.88 6.36
C ALA A 146 -6.58 -8.13 7.30
N GLN A 147 -7.90 -8.26 7.10
CA GLN A 147 -8.92 -7.68 8.00
C GLN A 147 -8.83 -8.28 9.41
N LEU A 148 -8.69 -9.60 9.53
CA LEU A 148 -8.52 -10.26 10.83
C LEU A 148 -7.26 -9.76 11.55
N ILE A 149 -6.14 -9.63 10.83
CA ILE A 149 -4.89 -9.08 11.39
C ILE A 149 -5.11 -7.64 11.85
N CYS A 150 -5.85 -6.80 11.10
CA CYS A 150 -6.16 -5.43 11.53
C CYS A 150 -6.97 -5.41 12.84
N VAL A 151 -7.97 -6.28 12.98
CA VAL A 151 -8.74 -6.41 14.24
C VAL A 151 -7.82 -6.81 15.38
N CYS A 152 -6.94 -7.80 15.18
CA CYS A 152 -5.96 -8.18 16.20
C CYS A 152 -5.01 -7.02 16.57
N ILE A 153 -4.55 -6.23 15.60
CA ILE A 153 -3.71 -5.06 15.84
C ILE A 153 -4.45 -4.01 16.67
N TRP A 154 -5.72 -3.74 16.38
CA TRP A 154 -6.55 -2.80 17.16
C TRP A 154 -6.78 -3.28 18.59
N LEU A 155 -7.07 -4.57 18.78
CA LEU A 155 -7.23 -5.14 20.11
C LEU A 155 -5.91 -5.09 20.90
N ALA A 156 -4.78 -5.42 20.25
CA ALA A 156 -3.46 -5.34 20.87
C ALA A 156 -3.07 -3.90 21.23
N SER A 157 -3.33 -2.92 20.35
CA SER A 157 -3.02 -1.51 20.61
C SER A 157 -3.88 -0.94 21.75
N LEU A 158 -5.16 -1.33 21.81
CA LEU A 158 -6.03 -0.98 22.92
C LEU A 158 -5.55 -1.63 24.23
N ALA A 159 -5.26 -2.92 24.22
CA ALA A 159 -4.73 -3.63 25.39
C ALA A 159 -3.44 -3.00 25.92
N CYS A 160 -2.52 -2.62 25.02
CA CYS A 160 -1.27 -1.97 25.40
C CYS A 160 -1.46 -0.53 25.92
N SER A 161 -2.53 0.18 25.53
CA SER A 161 -2.78 1.58 25.93
C SER A 161 -3.59 1.72 27.23
N ILE A 162 -4.40 0.72 27.59
CA ILE A 162 -5.23 0.73 28.81
C ILE A 162 -4.45 1.01 30.10
N PRO A 163 -3.28 0.38 30.39
CA PRO A 163 -2.53 0.63 31.63
C PRO A 163 -2.15 2.10 31.82
N TYR A 164 -1.89 2.81 30.73
CA TYR A 164 -1.54 4.23 30.75
C TYR A 164 -2.77 5.11 31.00
N GLY A 165 -3.90 4.79 30.38
CA GLY A 165 -5.18 5.47 30.63
C GLY A 165 -5.65 5.28 32.07
N HIS A 166 -5.54 4.06 32.61
CA HIS A 166 -5.89 3.76 34.00
C HIS A 166 -5.00 4.53 34.97
N SER A 167 -3.69 4.59 34.68
CA SER A 167 -2.70 5.29 35.51
C SER A 167 -2.77 6.81 35.42
N ARG A 168 -3.62 7.41 34.58
CA ARG A 168 -3.80 8.87 34.46
C ARG A 168 -4.88 9.38 35.41
N CYS A 169 -4.59 10.49 36.09
CA CYS A 169 -5.50 11.16 37.02
C CYS A 169 -5.55 12.67 36.75
N VAL A 170 -6.64 13.29 37.17
CA VAL A 170 -6.76 14.76 37.19
C VAL A 170 -6.48 15.23 38.61
N TYR A 171 -5.52 16.14 38.76
CA TYR A 171 -5.21 16.81 40.02
C TYR A 171 -5.76 18.23 40.00
N SER A 172 -6.40 18.67 41.07
CA SER A 172 -6.96 20.02 41.21
C SER A 172 -6.24 20.80 42.30
N ARG A 173 -5.86 22.04 42.02
CA ARG A 173 -5.32 22.99 43.00
C ARG A 173 -5.78 24.41 42.69
N LYS A 174 -6.55 25.05 43.58
CA LYS A 174 -7.00 26.46 43.48
C LYS A 174 -7.51 26.83 42.06
N ASN A 175 -8.57 26.16 41.60
CA ASN A 175 -9.18 26.30 40.26
C ASN A 175 -8.30 25.91 39.06
N PHE A 176 -7.14 25.30 39.28
CA PHE A 176 -6.26 24.80 38.24
C PHE A 176 -6.21 23.27 38.26
N THR A 177 -6.67 22.65 37.19
CA THR A 177 -6.66 21.19 37.00
C THR A 177 -5.57 20.77 36.04
N VAL A 178 -4.91 19.64 36.30
CA VAL A 178 -3.86 19.07 35.43
C VAL A 178 -4.11 17.58 35.22
N CYS A 179 -4.00 17.12 33.98
CA CYS A 179 -4.04 15.69 33.62
C CYS A 179 -2.62 15.11 33.65
N ALA A 180 -2.28 14.34 34.69
CA ALA A 180 -0.93 13.80 34.89
C ALA A 180 -0.95 12.31 35.27
N LEU A 181 0.19 11.66 35.15
CA LEU A 181 0.35 10.28 35.60
C LEU A 181 0.18 10.21 37.13
N SER A 182 -0.48 9.17 37.62
CA SER A 182 -0.70 8.91 39.04
C SER A 182 0.62 8.83 39.78
N LEU A 183 0.70 9.47 40.95
CA LEU A 183 1.87 9.40 41.83
C LEU A 183 2.14 7.95 42.30
N LYS A 184 1.09 7.12 42.36
CA LYS A 184 1.17 5.70 42.73
C LYS A 184 1.57 4.79 41.57
N ALA A 185 1.61 5.30 40.34
CA ALA A 185 1.94 4.48 39.18
C ALA A 185 3.44 4.15 39.14
N ASN A 186 3.76 2.91 38.81
CA ASN A 186 5.13 2.50 38.55
C ASN A 186 5.59 3.03 37.18
N LYS A 187 6.14 4.25 37.18
CA LYS A 187 6.59 4.94 35.97
C LYS A 187 7.64 4.15 35.21
N LEU A 188 8.54 3.49 35.92
CA LEU A 188 9.63 2.74 35.33
C LEU A 188 9.12 1.51 34.56
N ALA A 189 8.20 0.75 35.16
CA ALA A 189 7.57 -0.40 34.51
C ALA A 189 6.81 0.01 33.23
N LEU A 190 6.04 1.10 33.30
CA LEU A 190 5.34 1.64 32.13
C LEU A 190 6.32 2.09 31.04
N THR A 191 7.39 2.81 31.38
CA THR A 191 8.41 3.23 30.42
C THR A 191 9.11 2.05 29.75
N HIS A 192 9.48 1.01 30.51
CA HIS A 192 10.06 -0.21 29.93
C HIS A 192 9.09 -0.90 28.98
N PHE A 193 7.84 -1.12 29.41
CA PHE A 193 6.82 -1.74 28.58
C PHE A 193 6.60 -0.96 27.27
N GLN A 194 6.52 0.38 27.35
CA GLN A 194 6.40 1.25 26.18
C GLN A 194 7.57 1.09 25.22
N PHE A 195 8.79 1.01 25.75
CA PHE A 195 10.01 0.91 24.95
C PHE A 195 10.09 -0.42 24.20
N PHE A 196 9.80 -1.54 24.87
CA PHE A 196 9.89 -2.85 24.22
C PHE A 196 8.79 -3.05 23.17
N MET A 197 7.53 -2.80 23.55
CA MET A 197 6.38 -3.04 22.67
C MET A 197 6.21 -1.94 21.61
N GLY A 198 6.49 -0.69 21.96
CA GLY A 198 6.28 0.47 21.08
C GLY A 198 7.46 0.80 20.19
N PHE A 199 8.66 0.27 20.48
CA PHE A 199 9.87 0.65 19.75
C PHE A 199 10.81 -0.52 19.44
N LEU A 200 11.40 -1.20 20.43
CA LEU A 200 12.49 -2.15 20.18
C LEU A 200 12.04 -3.35 19.33
N ILE A 201 10.97 -4.05 19.73
CA ILE A 201 10.49 -5.23 19.00
C ILE A 201 10.04 -4.85 17.57
N PRO A 202 9.19 -3.82 17.38
CA PRO A 202 8.84 -3.38 16.04
C PRO A 202 10.03 -2.93 15.19
N MET A 203 10.97 -2.18 15.76
CA MET A 203 12.15 -1.70 15.03
C MET A 203 13.01 -2.86 14.52
N LEU A 204 13.23 -3.89 15.34
CA LEU A 204 13.96 -5.08 14.93
C LEU A 204 13.24 -5.83 13.80
N ALA A 205 11.90 -5.97 13.90
CA ALA A 205 11.10 -6.61 12.87
C ALA A 205 11.09 -5.84 11.53
N ILE A 206 10.93 -4.51 11.60
CA ILE A 206 10.96 -3.60 10.44
C ILE A 206 12.34 -3.65 9.78
N THR A 207 13.41 -3.43 10.55
CA THR A 207 14.78 -3.45 10.03
C THR A 207 15.13 -4.82 9.45
N GLY A 208 14.81 -5.92 10.14
CA GLY A 208 15.03 -7.28 9.63
C GLY A 208 14.31 -7.54 8.30
N SER A 209 13.04 -7.14 8.21
CA SER A 209 12.23 -7.27 6.99
C SER A 209 12.83 -6.51 5.81
N TYR A 210 13.25 -5.27 6.03
CA TYR A 210 13.82 -4.43 4.98
C TYR A 210 15.25 -4.81 4.58
N VAL A 211 16.08 -5.28 5.52
CA VAL A 211 17.38 -5.87 5.23
C VAL A 211 17.20 -7.11 4.34
N ALA A 212 16.24 -7.99 4.66
CA ALA A 212 15.92 -9.15 3.84
C ALA A 212 15.48 -8.75 2.42
N ILE A 213 14.57 -7.77 2.27
CA ILE A 213 14.16 -7.25 0.96
C ILE A 213 15.38 -6.70 0.20
N GLY A 214 16.24 -5.92 0.86
CA GLY A 214 17.45 -5.37 0.28
C GLY A 214 18.43 -6.44 -0.23
N MET A 215 18.63 -7.51 0.54
CA MET A 215 19.48 -8.65 0.14
C MET A 215 18.95 -9.34 -1.12
N ARG A 216 17.63 -9.59 -1.20
CA ARG A 216 17.00 -10.19 -2.40
C ARG A 216 17.13 -9.27 -3.62
N MET A 217 16.92 -7.96 -3.44
CA MET A 217 16.96 -6.99 -4.53
C MET A 217 18.38 -6.80 -5.11
N ARG A 218 19.42 -6.88 -4.26
CA ARG A 218 20.83 -6.82 -4.69
C ARG A 218 21.24 -8.02 -5.55
N ARG A 219 20.63 -9.20 -5.32
CA ARG A 219 20.91 -10.42 -6.11
C ARG A 219 20.38 -10.35 -7.55
N PHE A 220 19.27 -9.63 -7.81
CA PHE A 220 18.64 -9.59 -9.13
C PHE A 220 18.89 -8.32 -9.95
N ASN A 221 19.15 -7.14 -9.34
CA ASN A 221 19.45 -5.94 -10.12
C ASN A 221 20.08 -4.77 -9.32
N ARG A 222 21.40 -4.55 -9.47
CA ARG A 222 22.18 -3.56 -8.70
C ARG A 222 21.72 -2.10 -8.89
N ALA A 223 21.39 -1.67 -10.10
CA ALA A 223 21.04 -0.27 -10.38
C ALA A 223 19.64 0.13 -9.86
N LYS A 224 18.65 -0.75 -9.98
CA LYS A 224 17.26 -0.56 -9.51
C LYS A 224 17.14 -0.64 -7.97
N SER A 225 18.02 -1.42 -7.33
CA SER A 225 18.07 -1.55 -5.87
C SER A 225 18.35 -0.22 -5.14
N ARG A 226 19.13 0.68 -5.74
CA ARG A 226 19.57 1.94 -5.08
C ARG A 226 18.43 2.92 -4.80
N LYS A 227 17.46 3.06 -5.71
CA LYS A 227 16.30 3.96 -5.52
C LYS A 227 15.33 3.43 -4.47
N SER A 228 14.98 2.15 -4.54
CA SER A 228 14.10 1.51 -3.56
C SER A 228 14.75 1.41 -2.17
N LEU A 229 16.06 1.12 -2.10
CA LEU A 229 16.83 1.11 -0.85
C LEU A 229 16.90 2.51 -0.21
N ARG A 230 17.01 3.59 -1.00
CA ARG A 230 16.98 4.97 -0.47
C ARG A 230 15.64 5.29 0.22
N ILE A 231 14.52 4.85 -0.36
CA ILE A 231 13.19 5.02 0.26
C ILE A 231 13.11 4.20 1.55
N ILE A 232 13.54 2.95 1.53
CA ILE A 232 13.57 2.07 2.71
C ILE A 232 14.40 2.68 3.86
N ILE A 233 15.60 3.18 3.55
CA ILE A 233 16.46 3.85 4.52
C ILE A 233 15.79 5.12 5.06
N ALA A 234 15.12 5.91 4.22
CA ALA A 234 14.41 7.10 4.66
C ALA A 234 13.27 6.77 5.64
N ILE A 235 12.53 5.68 5.44
CA ILE A 235 11.46 5.23 6.34
C ILE A 235 12.03 4.82 7.71
N ILE A 236 13.11 4.02 7.70
CA ILE A 236 13.78 3.57 8.93
C ILE A 236 14.36 4.77 9.68
N LEU A 237 15.01 5.69 8.98
CA LEU A 237 15.57 6.91 9.58
C LEU A 237 14.47 7.81 10.16
N ALA A 238 13.35 7.99 9.45
CA ALA A 238 12.21 8.76 9.94
C ALA A 238 11.67 8.16 11.25
N PHE A 239 11.52 6.82 11.31
CA PHE A 239 11.10 6.13 12.52
C PHE A 239 12.09 6.37 13.68
N VAL A 240 13.39 6.15 13.47
CA VAL A 240 14.41 6.34 14.50
C VAL A 240 14.45 7.80 15.01
N VAL A 241 14.44 8.76 14.09
CA VAL A 241 14.48 10.20 14.43
C VAL A 241 13.23 10.64 15.18
N CYS A 242 12.05 10.11 14.85
CA CYS A 242 10.81 10.48 15.52
C CYS A 242 10.67 9.83 16.90
N TRP A 243 11.13 8.58 17.09
CA TRP A 243 10.82 7.79 18.29
C TRP A 243 11.95 7.73 19.33
N VAL A 244 13.22 7.73 18.91
CA VAL A 244 14.35 7.64 19.87
C VAL A 244 14.36 8.81 20.85
N PRO A 245 14.23 10.09 20.42
CA PRO A 245 14.24 11.22 21.36
C PRO A 245 13.14 11.11 22.41
N TYR A 246 11.99 10.55 22.05
CA TYR A 246 10.86 10.35 22.95
C TYR A 246 11.14 9.29 24.02
N HIS A 247 11.67 8.12 23.64
CA HIS A 247 12.00 7.11 24.63
C HIS A 247 13.15 7.55 25.53
N VAL A 248 14.17 8.23 25.00
CA VAL A 248 15.25 8.82 25.80
C VAL A 248 14.67 9.81 26.82
N HIS A 249 13.76 10.69 26.39
CA HIS A 249 13.07 11.61 27.29
C HIS A 249 12.29 10.88 28.40
N LYS A 250 11.57 9.80 28.07
CA LYS A 250 10.80 9.01 29.05
C LYS A 250 11.68 8.31 30.08
N TYR A 251 12.86 7.83 29.70
CA TYR A 251 13.84 7.30 30.64
C TYR A 251 14.42 8.39 31.53
N ILE A 252 14.72 9.57 30.99
CA ILE A 252 15.17 10.73 31.79
C ILE A 252 14.07 11.14 32.78
N GLU A 253 12.80 11.10 32.40
CA GLU A 253 11.66 11.38 33.30
C GLU A 253 11.50 10.32 34.40
N ALA A 254 11.81 9.05 34.10
CA ALA A 254 11.69 7.94 35.05
C ALA A 254 12.87 7.85 36.04
N TYR A 255 14.10 8.10 35.59
CA TYR A 255 15.34 7.98 36.39
C TYR A 255 15.86 9.30 36.96
N GLY A 256 15.48 10.44 36.38
CA GLY A 256 16.17 11.70 36.62
C GLY A 256 15.99 12.29 38.03
N ASN A 257 17.10 12.54 38.71
CA ASN A 257 17.12 13.28 39.97
C ASN A 257 16.70 14.75 39.77
N LYS A 258 15.94 15.30 40.73
CA LYS A 258 15.04 16.45 40.51
C LYS A 258 15.72 17.76 40.11
N ASP A 259 17.00 17.98 40.43
CA ASP A 259 17.58 19.34 40.38
C ASP A 259 18.50 19.60 39.17
N LYS A 260 19.30 18.62 38.69
CA LYS A 260 20.23 18.82 37.55
C LYS A 260 19.62 18.52 36.16
N ILE A 261 18.47 17.86 36.13
CA ILE A 261 17.82 17.36 34.88
C ILE A 261 16.68 18.28 34.41
N VAL A 262 16.30 19.29 35.20
CA VAL A 262 15.17 20.19 34.90
C VAL A 262 15.34 20.91 33.56
N THR A 263 16.53 21.43 33.26
CA THR A 263 16.81 22.16 32.02
C THR A 263 16.72 21.26 30.80
N ILE A 264 17.31 20.06 30.87
CA ILE A 264 17.23 19.06 29.80
C ILE A 264 15.79 18.61 29.57
N ARG A 265 15.02 18.36 30.64
CA ARG A 265 13.61 17.96 30.56
C ARG A 265 12.73 19.03 29.91
N ARG A 266 12.98 20.32 30.20
CA ARG A 266 12.25 21.46 29.63
C ARG A 266 12.46 21.63 28.13
N PHE A 267 13.61 21.23 27.59
CA PHE A 267 13.90 21.29 26.16
C PHE A 267 13.52 20.00 25.43
N LEU A 268 13.97 18.85 25.96
CA LEU A 268 13.82 17.55 25.31
C LEU A 268 12.37 17.05 25.31
N GLY A 269 11.57 17.40 26.31
CA GLY A 269 10.17 16.97 26.40
C GLY A 269 9.29 17.49 25.27
N PRO A 270 9.19 18.81 25.06
CA PRO A 270 8.42 19.38 23.96
C PRO A 270 8.96 18.96 22.59
N LEU A 271 10.29 18.98 22.40
CA LEU A 271 10.93 18.56 21.15
C LEU A 271 10.58 17.11 20.78
N SER A 272 10.75 16.18 21.71
CA SER A 272 10.49 14.76 21.46
C SER A 272 9.00 14.46 21.25
N SER A 273 8.12 15.12 21.99
CA SER A 273 6.67 14.97 21.84
C SER A 273 6.18 15.48 20.47
N ASN A 274 6.73 16.61 20.01
CA ASN A 274 6.43 17.15 18.69
C ASN A 274 6.90 16.21 17.58
N LEU A 275 8.12 15.66 17.69
CA LEU A 275 8.65 14.69 16.71
C LEU A 275 7.76 13.44 16.59
N THR A 276 7.30 12.87 17.70
CA THR A 276 6.36 11.74 17.66
C THR A 276 5.00 12.11 17.07
N THR A 277 4.54 13.34 17.29
CA THR A 277 3.24 13.81 16.79
C THR A 277 3.29 14.05 15.27
N VAL A 278 4.38 14.64 14.77
CA VAL A 278 4.64 14.84 13.34
C VAL A 278 4.68 13.52 12.57
N ASN A 279 5.12 12.41 13.19
CA ASN A 279 5.13 11.10 12.55
C ASN A 279 3.74 10.68 12.01
N SER A 280 2.65 11.07 12.69
CA SER A 280 1.27 10.76 12.25
C SER A 280 0.84 11.55 11.00
N CYS A 281 1.55 12.63 10.66
CA CYS A 281 1.38 13.39 9.41
C CYS A 281 2.30 12.93 8.28
N LEU A 282 3.37 12.19 8.58
CA LEU A 282 4.32 11.72 7.58
C LEU A 282 3.86 10.42 6.90
N ASN A 283 2.92 9.69 7.50
CA ASN A 283 2.39 8.44 6.95
C ASN A 283 1.76 8.60 5.55
N PRO A 284 1.03 9.69 5.23
CA PRO A 284 0.63 10.02 3.86
C PRO A 284 1.78 10.09 2.83
N LEU A 285 2.99 10.50 3.23
CA LEU A 285 4.15 10.50 2.34
C LEU A 285 4.60 9.06 2.03
N LEU A 286 4.47 8.12 2.96
CA LEU A 286 4.69 6.70 2.70
C LEU A 286 3.76 6.20 1.58
N TYR A 287 2.50 6.64 1.56
CA TYR A 287 1.52 6.22 0.54
C TYR A 287 1.86 6.76 -0.85
N VAL A 288 2.36 8.00 -0.92
CA VAL A 288 2.85 8.63 -2.16
C VAL A 288 4.08 7.88 -2.70
N PHE A 289 5.03 7.49 -1.84
CA PHE A 289 6.24 6.79 -2.27
C PHE A 289 6.04 5.28 -2.51
N MET A 290 4.99 4.66 -1.95
CA MET A 290 4.73 3.22 -2.07
C MET A 290 3.75 2.84 -3.19
N CYS A 291 2.97 3.78 -3.75
CA CYS A 291 1.99 3.48 -4.80
C CYS A 291 1.86 4.60 -5.84
N ASP A 292 2.42 4.39 -7.05
CA ASP A 292 2.17 5.26 -8.21
C ASP A 292 0.66 5.31 -8.58
N GLU A 293 -0.09 4.27 -8.24
CA GLU A 293 -1.55 4.21 -8.39
C GLU A 293 -2.27 5.18 -7.43
N PHE A 294 -1.72 5.40 -6.23
CA PHE A 294 -2.22 6.40 -5.30
C PHE A 294 -1.97 7.81 -5.85
N ILE A 295 -0.79 8.09 -6.40
CA ILE A 295 -0.50 9.37 -7.06
C ILE A 295 -1.46 9.61 -8.25
N LYS A 296 -1.69 8.59 -9.10
CA LYS A 296 -2.64 8.70 -10.23
C LYS A 296 -4.06 8.99 -9.76
N LYS A 297 -4.55 8.29 -8.73
CA LYS A 297 -5.91 8.47 -8.20
C LYS A 297 -6.08 9.76 -7.40
N LEU A 298 -5.05 10.19 -6.67
CA LEU A 298 -5.01 11.47 -5.97
C LEU A 298 -5.04 12.62 -6.96
N LYS A 299 -4.21 12.56 -8.03
CA LYS A 299 -4.28 13.53 -9.14
C LYS A 299 -5.65 13.53 -9.79
N GLN A 300 -6.20 12.38 -10.16
CA GLN A 300 -7.56 12.30 -10.74
C GLN A 300 -8.63 12.89 -9.81
N SER A 301 -8.54 12.66 -8.50
CA SER A 301 -9.52 13.18 -7.54
C SER A 301 -9.38 14.68 -7.33
N LEU A 302 -8.15 15.20 -7.19
CA LEU A 302 -7.88 16.63 -7.10
C LEU A 302 -8.26 17.36 -8.38
N PHE A 303 -7.91 16.81 -9.54
CA PHE A 303 -8.31 17.35 -10.84
C PHE A 303 -9.83 17.32 -11.01
N HIS A 304 -10.52 16.26 -10.59
CA HIS A 304 -11.97 16.21 -10.67
C HIS A 304 -12.65 17.20 -9.73
N VAL A 305 -12.15 17.39 -8.49
CA VAL A 305 -12.66 18.42 -7.58
C VAL A 305 -12.40 19.82 -8.14
N LEU A 306 -11.22 20.06 -8.70
CA LEU A 306 -10.88 21.32 -9.36
C LEU A 306 -11.74 21.54 -10.61
N GLU A 307 -11.96 20.51 -11.42
CA GLU A 307 -12.80 20.54 -12.62
C GLU A 307 -14.27 20.73 -12.27
N THR A 308 -14.75 20.17 -11.15
CA THR A 308 -16.12 20.38 -10.66
C THR A 308 -16.29 21.80 -10.11
N ALA A 309 -15.30 22.32 -9.38
CA ALA A 309 -15.28 23.71 -8.90
C ALA A 309 -15.20 24.72 -10.07
N LEU A 310 -14.39 24.42 -11.10
CA LEU A 310 -14.29 25.24 -12.32
C LEU A 310 -15.53 25.07 -13.22
N ALA A 311 -16.22 23.93 -13.18
CA ALA A 311 -17.45 23.68 -13.93
C ALA A 311 -18.67 24.37 -13.29
N GLU A 312 -18.70 24.57 -11.96
CA GLU A 312 -19.72 25.42 -11.31
C GLU A 312 -19.61 26.90 -11.77
N ASP A 313 -18.39 27.40 -11.96
CA ASP A 313 -18.16 28.74 -12.52
C ASP A 313 -18.52 28.82 -14.02
N TYR A 314 -18.31 27.74 -14.78
CA TYR A 314 -18.69 27.69 -16.19
C TYR A 314 -20.20 27.49 -16.40
N LEU A 315 -20.88 26.70 -15.57
CA LEU A 315 -22.33 26.47 -15.68
C LEU A 315 -23.11 27.72 -15.25
N SER A 316 -22.67 28.45 -14.22
CA SER A 316 -23.30 29.71 -13.83
C SER A 316 -23.15 30.79 -14.91
N PHE A 317 -22.05 30.78 -15.68
CA PHE A 317 -21.86 31.65 -16.84
C PHE A 317 -22.62 31.16 -18.09
N ALA A 318 -22.75 29.84 -18.29
CA ALA A 318 -23.40 29.25 -19.46
C ALA A 318 -24.93 29.23 -19.38
N THR A 319 -25.54 29.21 -18.19
CA THR A 319 -27.00 29.29 -18.02
C THR A 319 -27.61 30.62 -18.46
N ASN A 320 -26.80 31.67 -18.60
CA ASN A 320 -27.29 32.97 -19.09
C ASN A 320 -27.23 33.13 -20.62
N ASN A 321 -26.57 32.22 -21.36
CA ASN A 321 -26.24 32.48 -22.77
C ASN A 321 -26.58 31.37 -23.77
N SER A 322 -27.34 30.33 -23.40
CA SER A 322 -27.72 29.28 -24.37
C SER A 322 -29.11 28.73 -24.11
N ARG A 323 -30.12 29.53 -24.47
CA ARG A 323 -31.53 29.10 -24.53
C ARG A 323 -32.07 28.90 -25.95
N SER A 324 -31.21 28.76 -26.96
CA SER A 324 -31.67 28.45 -28.32
C SER A 324 -30.70 27.53 -29.07
N ASN A 325 -31.25 26.46 -29.66
CA ASN A 325 -30.72 25.71 -30.81
C ASN A 325 -29.99 24.36 -30.62
N ILE A 326 -30.41 23.49 -29.69
CA ILE A 326 -30.04 22.05 -29.79
C ILE A 326 -31.26 21.16 -29.53
N SER A 327 -32.13 21.01 -30.54
CA SER A 327 -33.23 20.04 -30.51
C SER A 327 -33.60 19.45 -31.88
N ARG A 328 -32.68 19.41 -32.86
CA ARG A 328 -33.01 18.95 -34.22
C ARG A 328 -32.11 17.91 -34.91
N LEU A 329 -31.13 17.28 -34.24
CA LEU A 329 -30.13 16.47 -34.97
C LEU A 329 -30.02 14.97 -34.67
N PHE A 330 -30.96 14.34 -33.95
CA PHE A 330 -30.98 12.87 -33.85
C PHE A 330 -32.38 12.27 -33.99
N ARG A 331 -32.84 12.12 -35.23
CA ARG A 331 -33.89 11.15 -35.59
C ARG A 331 -33.91 10.84 -37.09
N ARG A 332 -33.02 9.97 -37.57
CA ARG A 332 -33.30 9.12 -38.75
C ARG A 332 -32.21 8.05 -38.96
N SER A 333 -32.60 6.78 -38.88
CA SER A 333 -32.23 5.68 -39.79
C SER A 333 -31.95 4.36 -39.06
N GLU A 334 -33.00 3.56 -38.84
CA GLU A 334 -32.93 2.09 -38.78
C GLU A 334 -34.16 1.52 -39.51
N SER A 335 -33.95 0.74 -40.57
CA SER A 335 -34.93 -0.26 -41.07
C SER A 335 -34.32 -1.22 -42.13
N GLY A 336 -34.49 -2.53 -41.90
CA GLY A 336 -34.54 -3.63 -42.90
C GLY A 336 -33.20 -4.35 -43.19
N SER A 337 -33.10 -5.67 -43.39
CA SER A 337 -34.07 -6.78 -43.53
C SER A 337 -33.32 -8.13 -43.43
N SER A 338 -34.07 -9.18 -43.07
CA SER A 338 -33.68 -10.59 -42.93
C SER A 338 -33.57 -11.34 -44.27
N ASN A 339 -32.80 -12.44 -44.34
CA ASN A 339 -33.12 -13.59 -45.19
C ASN A 339 -32.36 -14.89 -44.78
N LYS A 340 -33.12 -16.00 -44.72
CA LYS A 340 -32.70 -17.39 -44.49
C LYS A 340 -32.56 -18.13 -45.83
N LYS A 341 -31.65 -19.10 -45.94
CA LYS A 341 -31.80 -20.32 -46.76
C LYS A 341 -31.12 -21.53 -46.11
N ASN A 342 -31.80 -22.67 -46.16
CA ASN A 342 -31.34 -24.02 -45.80
C ASN A 342 -31.08 -24.81 -47.09
N GLU A 343 -30.15 -25.76 -47.08
CA GLU A 343 -30.15 -26.94 -47.96
C GLU A 343 -29.33 -28.09 -47.36
N THR A 344 -29.69 -29.33 -47.71
CA THR A 344 -29.33 -30.61 -47.06
C THR A 344 -28.60 -31.58 -48.01
N SER A 345 -27.79 -32.47 -47.40
CA SER A 345 -27.40 -33.84 -47.79
C SER A 345 -26.28 -34.09 -48.82
N ALA A 346 -25.20 -34.78 -48.39
CA ALA A 346 -24.90 -36.20 -48.69
C ALA A 346 -23.40 -36.57 -48.45
N THR A 347 -23.20 -37.82 -48.02
CA THR A 347 -22.00 -38.48 -47.47
C THR A 347 -20.96 -38.89 -48.53
N ILE A 348 -19.65 -38.72 -48.28
CA ILE A 348 -18.57 -39.66 -48.66
C ILE A 348 -17.48 -39.60 -47.57
N ALA A 349 -17.08 -40.78 -47.07
CA ALA A 349 -15.99 -40.97 -46.13
C ALA A 349 -14.65 -41.03 -46.89
N GLU A 350 -13.74 -40.11 -46.60
CA GLU A 350 -12.30 -40.29 -46.82
C GLU A 350 -11.55 -39.82 -45.58
N THR A 351 -10.77 -40.74 -45.00
CA THR A 351 -9.94 -40.53 -43.82
C THR A 351 -8.72 -39.68 -44.18
N PHE A 352 -8.93 -38.38 -44.34
CA PHE A 352 -7.88 -37.39 -44.21
C PHE A 352 -7.86 -36.92 -42.75
N THR A 353 -6.71 -36.99 -42.09
CA THR A 353 -6.45 -36.22 -40.86
C THR A 353 -6.51 -34.74 -41.24
N GLN A 354 -7.73 -34.19 -41.24
CA GLN A 354 -7.99 -32.79 -41.55
C GLN A 354 -7.31 -31.94 -40.47
N VAL A 355 -6.31 -31.17 -40.88
CA VAL A 355 -5.90 -29.97 -40.16
C VAL A 355 -7.15 -29.09 -40.12
N PRO A 356 -7.64 -28.65 -38.94
CA PRO A 356 -8.81 -27.79 -38.86
C PRO A 356 -8.62 -26.58 -39.78
N THR A 357 -9.52 -26.42 -40.73
CA THR A 357 -9.53 -25.35 -41.73
C THR A 357 -9.90 -23.98 -41.13
N GLY A 358 -10.08 -23.88 -39.81
CA GLY A 358 -10.40 -22.64 -39.10
C GLY A 358 -9.28 -22.24 -38.14
N CYS A 359 -8.72 -21.05 -38.32
CA CYS A 359 -7.77 -20.47 -37.36
C CYS A 359 -8.45 -20.22 -36.00
N GLY A 360 -7.71 -20.36 -34.90
CA GLY A 360 -8.25 -20.24 -33.54
C GLY A 360 -9.06 -21.45 -33.05
N MET A 361 -9.21 -22.50 -33.86
CA MET A 361 -9.80 -23.78 -33.43
C MET A 361 -8.74 -24.88 -33.36
N PRO A 362 -8.43 -25.42 -32.17
CA PRO A 362 -7.43 -26.46 -32.03
C PRO A 362 -7.99 -27.82 -32.47
N SER A 363 -7.18 -28.62 -33.16
CA SER A 363 -7.55 -29.99 -33.57
C SER A 363 -7.83 -30.89 -32.38
N ILE A 364 -7.10 -30.64 -31.29
CA ILE A 364 -7.25 -31.31 -29.99
C ILE A 364 -7.96 -30.33 -29.08
N ARG A 365 -9.19 -30.64 -28.65
CA ARG A 365 -9.97 -29.72 -27.81
C ARG A 365 -9.37 -29.63 -26.41
N PRO A 366 -9.22 -28.41 -25.84
CA PRO A 366 -8.79 -28.26 -24.47
C PRO A 366 -9.89 -28.75 -23.52
N GLN A 367 -9.50 -29.47 -22.47
CA GLN A 367 -10.39 -29.83 -21.37
C GLN A 367 -10.27 -28.78 -20.26
N VAL A 368 -11.06 -27.72 -20.34
CA VAL A 368 -11.11 -26.67 -19.32
C VAL A 368 -12.39 -26.88 -18.50
N ARG A 369 -12.27 -27.20 -17.21
CA ARG A 369 -13.41 -27.16 -16.29
C ARG A 369 -13.75 -25.69 -16.02
N GLU A 370 -15.02 -25.31 -16.04
CA GLU A 370 -15.44 -23.90 -15.88
C GLU A 370 -14.95 -23.26 -14.55
N GLU A 371 -14.68 -24.08 -13.53
CA GLU A 371 -14.16 -23.65 -12.23
C GLU A 371 -12.64 -23.39 -12.21
N ASP A 372 -11.90 -23.84 -13.24
CA ASP A 372 -10.43 -23.87 -13.32
C ASP A 372 -9.85 -22.98 -14.44
N ASN A 373 -10.27 -21.72 -14.50
CA ASN A 373 -9.73 -20.72 -15.44
C ASN A 373 -8.35 -20.16 -15.01
N LYS A 374 -7.45 -21.02 -14.52
CA LYS A 374 -6.13 -20.62 -13.99
C LYS A 374 -4.99 -21.21 -14.81
N ILE A 375 -4.00 -20.39 -15.13
CA ILE A 375 -2.74 -20.83 -15.75
C ILE A 375 -1.76 -21.32 -14.67
N VAL A 376 -1.62 -20.56 -13.57
CA VAL A 376 -0.79 -20.94 -12.42
C VAL A 376 -1.65 -21.68 -11.40
N ASN A 377 -1.20 -22.86 -10.96
CA ASN A 377 -2.00 -23.81 -10.16
C ASN A 377 -3.30 -24.23 -10.87
N GLY A 378 -3.30 -24.19 -12.20
CA GLY A 378 -4.32 -24.82 -13.02
C GLY A 378 -4.08 -26.32 -13.15
N GLN A 379 -4.79 -26.94 -14.08
CA GLN A 379 -4.54 -28.32 -14.48
C GLN A 379 -3.56 -28.34 -15.65
N ASN A 380 -2.82 -29.44 -15.81
CA ASN A 380 -1.98 -29.62 -16.99
C ASN A 380 -2.86 -29.53 -18.23
N ALA A 381 -2.42 -28.74 -19.21
CA ALA A 381 -3.09 -28.69 -20.50
C ALA A 381 -3.11 -30.08 -21.13
N VAL A 382 -4.13 -30.38 -21.93
CA VAL A 382 -4.10 -31.58 -22.76
C VAL A 382 -2.98 -31.41 -23.80
N SER A 383 -2.09 -32.40 -23.94
CA SER A 383 -0.97 -32.31 -24.88
C SER A 383 -1.45 -31.95 -26.29
N GLY A 384 -0.91 -30.86 -26.85
CA GLY A 384 -1.28 -30.33 -28.16
C GLY A 384 -2.61 -29.55 -28.24
N SER A 385 -3.34 -29.35 -27.14
CA SER A 385 -4.63 -28.64 -27.17
C SER A 385 -4.54 -27.12 -27.32
N TRP A 386 -3.33 -26.57 -27.22
CA TRP A 386 -3.01 -25.15 -27.42
C TRP A 386 -1.94 -25.01 -28.51
N PRO A 387 -2.28 -25.29 -29.78
CA PRO A 387 -1.31 -25.46 -30.86
C PRO A 387 -0.60 -24.16 -31.28
N TRP A 388 -1.05 -23.01 -30.79
CA TRP A 388 -0.42 -21.71 -31.01
C TRP A 388 0.59 -21.35 -29.91
N GLN A 389 0.68 -22.11 -28.82
CA GLN A 389 1.57 -21.79 -27.70
C GLN A 389 3.03 -21.85 -28.15
N VAL A 390 3.77 -20.77 -27.88
CA VAL A 390 5.21 -20.67 -28.18
C VAL A 390 6.01 -20.67 -26.88
N SER A 391 7.11 -21.41 -26.89
CA SER A 391 8.18 -21.36 -25.90
C SER A 391 9.35 -20.56 -26.48
N LEU A 392 9.67 -19.41 -25.88
CA LEU A 392 10.86 -18.64 -26.24
C LEU A 392 12.01 -19.14 -25.38
N GLN A 393 13.07 -19.60 -26.06
CA GLN A 393 14.20 -20.23 -25.40
C GLN A 393 15.53 -19.51 -25.70
N GLU A 394 16.41 -19.49 -24.70
CA GLU A 394 17.81 -19.09 -24.80
C GLU A 394 18.68 -20.29 -24.42
N SER A 395 19.55 -20.74 -25.32
CA SER A 395 20.43 -21.91 -25.08
C SER A 395 19.68 -23.17 -24.58
N GLY A 396 18.46 -23.39 -25.09
CA GLY A 396 17.60 -24.53 -24.68
C GLY A 396 16.78 -24.29 -23.41
N PHE A 397 16.93 -23.13 -22.75
CA PHE A 397 16.16 -22.79 -21.55
C PHE A 397 15.01 -21.84 -21.87
N HIS A 398 13.79 -22.23 -21.49
CA HIS A 398 12.62 -21.38 -21.58
C HIS A 398 12.74 -20.15 -20.67
N PHE A 399 12.41 -18.97 -21.21
CA PHE A 399 12.37 -17.73 -20.44
C PHE A 399 11.10 -16.89 -20.64
N CYS A 400 10.35 -17.11 -21.72
CA CYS A 400 9.12 -16.37 -22.00
C CYS A 400 8.18 -17.16 -22.94
N GLY A 401 6.89 -16.82 -22.92
CA GLY A 401 5.88 -17.37 -23.84
C GLY A 401 5.58 -16.48 -25.04
N GLY A 402 4.88 -17.03 -26.02
CA GLY A 402 4.29 -16.27 -27.12
C GLY A 402 3.10 -17.00 -27.74
N SER A 403 2.53 -16.42 -28.78
CA SER A 403 1.47 -17.05 -29.58
C SER A 403 1.75 -16.95 -31.06
N LEU A 404 1.63 -18.08 -31.77
CA LEU A 404 1.71 -18.13 -33.23
C LEU A 404 0.45 -17.47 -33.82
N ILE A 405 0.64 -16.41 -34.61
CA ILE A 405 -0.48 -15.68 -35.24
C ILE A 405 -0.63 -16.03 -36.73
N ASN A 406 0.43 -16.50 -37.38
CA ASN A 406 0.42 -17.16 -38.69
C ASN A 406 1.75 -17.92 -38.88
N GLN A 407 1.96 -18.55 -40.04
CA GLN A 407 3.17 -19.33 -40.31
C GLN A 407 4.49 -18.54 -40.22
N ASN A 408 4.47 -17.21 -40.30
CA ASN A 408 5.67 -16.37 -40.31
C ASN A 408 5.83 -15.50 -39.06
N TRP A 409 4.81 -15.40 -38.21
CA TRP A 409 4.75 -14.40 -37.16
C TRP A 409 4.29 -14.97 -35.82
N VAL A 410 5.00 -14.55 -34.77
CA VAL A 410 4.66 -14.80 -33.37
C VAL A 410 4.47 -13.46 -32.67
N VAL A 411 3.46 -13.37 -31.81
CA VAL A 411 3.28 -12.25 -30.88
C VAL A 411 3.77 -12.65 -29.49
N THR A 412 4.49 -11.76 -28.82
CA THR A 412 4.96 -11.92 -27.44
C THR A 412 4.94 -10.56 -26.73
N ALA A 413 5.35 -10.52 -25.47
CA ALA A 413 5.45 -9.29 -24.70
C ALA A 413 6.77 -8.55 -24.94
N GLY A 414 6.72 -7.22 -24.95
CA GLY A 414 7.90 -6.36 -25.08
C GLY A 414 8.91 -6.51 -23.94
N HIS A 415 8.43 -6.81 -22.72
CA HIS A 415 9.26 -7.05 -21.55
C HIS A 415 10.11 -8.32 -21.65
N CYS A 416 9.79 -9.23 -22.58
CA CYS A 416 10.60 -10.41 -22.85
C CYS A 416 11.92 -10.06 -23.57
N ARG A 417 12.04 -8.85 -24.12
CA ARG A 417 13.30 -8.31 -24.68
C ARG A 417 13.99 -9.31 -25.61
N VAL A 418 13.22 -9.82 -26.57
CA VAL A 418 13.67 -10.88 -27.46
C VAL A 418 14.73 -10.36 -28.44
N THR A 419 15.86 -11.05 -28.53
CA THR A 419 17.00 -10.66 -29.37
C THR A 419 17.23 -11.69 -30.48
N PRO A 420 17.06 -11.32 -31.77
CA PRO A 420 17.43 -12.15 -32.92
C PRO A 420 18.87 -12.68 -32.82
N GLY A 421 19.09 -13.93 -33.23
CA GLY A 421 20.40 -14.61 -33.14
C GLY A 421 20.75 -15.17 -31.76
N ARG A 422 20.13 -14.68 -30.68
CA ARG A 422 20.31 -15.21 -29.31
C ARG A 422 19.16 -16.12 -28.87
N HIS A 423 17.93 -15.72 -29.19
CA HIS A 423 16.72 -16.45 -28.77
C HIS A 423 16.07 -17.19 -29.94
N HIS A 424 15.37 -18.27 -29.62
CA HIS A 424 14.69 -19.15 -30.57
C HIS A 424 13.20 -19.29 -30.20
N VAL A 425 12.39 -19.54 -31.22
CA VAL A 425 10.97 -19.90 -31.09
C VAL A 425 10.87 -21.42 -31.13
N VAL A 426 10.28 -22.02 -30.11
CA VAL A 426 9.97 -23.45 -30.05
C VAL A 426 8.44 -23.64 -30.09
N LEU A 427 7.99 -24.48 -31.03
CA LEU A 427 6.59 -24.78 -31.31
C LEU A 427 6.34 -26.29 -31.18
N GLY A 428 5.14 -26.67 -30.75
CA GLY A 428 4.70 -28.07 -30.63
C GLY A 428 5.16 -28.78 -29.34
N GLU A 429 5.87 -28.07 -28.47
CA GLU A 429 6.35 -28.53 -27.16
C GLU A 429 5.25 -28.38 -26.10
N HIS A 430 5.00 -29.45 -25.32
CA HIS A 430 4.07 -29.46 -24.19
C HIS A 430 4.79 -29.76 -22.87
N ASP A 431 5.75 -30.69 -22.86
CA ASP A 431 6.54 -31.07 -21.68
C ASP A 431 8.03 -30.87 -21.92
N HIS A 432 8.64 -29.91 -21.21
CA HIS A 432 10.05 -29.57 -21.32
C HIS A 432 10.99 -30.66 -20.77
N GLN A 433 10.45 -31.66 -20.05
CA GLN A 433 11.22 -32.79 -19.53
C GLN A 433 11.25 -33.98 -20.49
N SER A 434 10.52 -33.91 -21.60
CA SER A 434 10.35 -35.00 -22.56
C SER A 434 10.88 -34.62 -23.94
N ASN A 435 11.57 -35.56 -24.59
CA ASN A 435 11.98 -35.44 -26.00
C ASN A 435 11.08 -36.25 -26.95
N ALA A 436 9.92 -36.73 -26.46
CA ALA A 436 9.03 -37.58 -27.24
C ALA A 436 8.19 -36.79 -28.27
N GLU A 437 8.10 -35.47 -28.12
CA GLU A 437 7.22 -34.64 -28.92
C GLU A 437 7.92 -34.10 -30.18
N GLN A 438 7.17 -34.03 -31.28
CA GLN A 438 7.68 -33.45 -32.52
C GLN A 438 7.67 -31.92 -32.42
N ILE A 439 8.81 -31.35 -32.05
CA ILE A 439 9.00 -29.90 -31.89
C ILE A 439 9.58 -29.24 -33.15
N GLN A 440 9.33 -27.94 -33.31
CA GLN A 440 9.99 -27.10 -34.31
C GLN A 440 10.77 -26.00 -33.60
N VAL A 441 12.08 -25.94 -33.83
CA VAL A 441 12.95 -24.86 -33.35
C VAL A 441 13.27 -23.93 -34.51
N ILE A 442 12.84 -22.67 -34.41
CA ILE A 442 12.94 -21.69 -35.50
C ILE A 442 13.67 -20.45 -35.01
N SER A 443 14.70 -20.02 -35.74
CA SER A 443 15.42 -18.79 -35.48
C SER A 443 14.56 -17.55 -35.75
N ILE A 444 14.82 -16.48 -35.02
CA ILE A 444 14.08 -15.21 -35.15
C ILE A 444 14.83 -14.31 -36.14
N ALA A 445 14.19 -13.96 -37.25
CA ALA A 445 14.77 -13.05 -38.24
C ALA A 445 14.69 -11.58 -37.80
N ARG A 446 13.59 -11.20 -37.13
CA ARG A 446 13.40 -9.82 -36.65
C ARG A 446 12.48 -9.77 -35.44
N ALA A 447 12.83 -8.94 -34.46
CA ALA A 447 11.95 -8.58 -33.36
C ALA A 447 11.54 -7.11 -33.51
N ILE A 448 10.23 -6.85 -33.53
CA ILE A 448 9.63 -5.53 -33.69
C ILE A 448 8.84 -5.22 -32.43
N THR A 449 9.50 -4.55 -31.50
CA THR A 449 8.87 -4.08 -30.26
C THR A 449 8.12 -2.78 -30.54
N HIS A 450 6.93 -2.63 -29.95
CA HIS A 450 6.13 -1.43 -30.14
C HIS A 450 6.93 -0.15 -29.83
N PRO A 451 6.91 0.90 -30.68
CA PRO A 451 7.79 2.07 -30.53
C PRO A 451 7.55 2.87 -29.23
N TYR A 452 6.31 2.84 -28.73
CA TYR A 452 5.96 3.46 -27.43
C TYR A 452 6.10 2.54 -26.22
N TYR A 453 6.64 1.34 -26.40
CA TYR A 453 6.98 0.50 -25.27
C TYR A 453 8.24 1.02 -24.59
N ASN A 454 8.12 1.48 -23.34
CA ASN A 454 9.26 1.94 -22.55
C ASN A 454 9.65 0.88 -21.50
N GLY A 455 10.51 -0.04 -21.90
CA GLY A 455 11.04 -1.10 -21.03
C GLY A 455 11.92 -0.63 -19.85
N GLN A 456 12.13 0.68 -19.66
CA GLN A 456 12.81 1.24 -18.48
C GLN A 456 11.83 1.54 -17.33
N ASN A 457 10.53 1.64 -17.59
CA ASN A 457 9.49 1.97 -16.62
C ASN A 457 8.67 0.73 -16.23
N TRP A 458 9.17 -0.03 -15.25
CA TRP A 458 8.54 -1.28 -14.76
C TRP A 458 7.19 -1.13 -14.03
N VAL A 459 6.63 0.07 -13.99
CA VAL A 459 5.28 0.34 -13.45
C VAL A 459 4.27 0.55 -14.59
N ASN A 460 4.74 0.57 -15.83
CA ASN A 460 3.92 0.82 -17.00
C ASN A 460 4.23 -0.17 -18.14
N PHE A 461 3.39 -1.20 -18.26
CA PHE A 461 3.39 -2.15 -19.39
C PHE A 461 2.54 -1.65 -20.57
N ASN A 462 2.36 -0.32 -20.70
CA ASN A 462 1.69 0.23 -21.88
C ASN A 462 2.46 -0.18 -23.13
N ASN A 463 1.71 -0.68 -24.12
CA ASN A 463 2.25 -1.15 -25.38
C ASN A 463 3.25 -2.30 -25.23
N ASP A 464 3.13 -3.14 -24.19
CA ASP A 464 3.99 -4.29 -23.91
C ASP A 464 3.76 -5.45 -24.90
N VAL A 465 4.07 -5.18 -26.18
CA VAL A 465 3.90 -6.11 -27.29
C VAL A 465 5.10 -6.05 -28.21
N THR A 466 5.54 -7.24 -28.66
CA THR A 466 6.58 -7.43 -29.66
C THR A 466 6.11 -8.46 -30.68
N LEU A 467 6.29 -8.13 -31.96
CA LEU A 467 6.11 -9.07 -33.06
C LEU A 467 7.45 -9.68 -33.44
N LEU A 468 7.48 -11.00 -33.58
CA LEU A 468 8.64 -11.76 -34.01
C LEU A 468 8.38 -12.31 -35.41
N ARG A 469 9.24 -11.95 -36.36
CA ARG A 469 9.27 -12.57 -37.69
C ARG A 469 10.19 -13.79 -37.64
N LEU A 470 9.66 -14.95 -38.01
CA LEU A 470 10.40 -16.19 -38.08
C LEU A 470 11.35 -16.20 -39.30
N ALA A 471 12.51 -16.84 -39.17
CA ALA A 471 13.49 -16.98 -40.25
C ALA A 471 13.02 -17.95 -41.35
N SER A 472 12.19 -18.93 -40.99
CA SER A 472 11.49 -19.82 -41.90
C SER A 472 10.03 -19.97 -41.48
N PRO A 473 9.09 -20.26 -42.41
CA PRO A 473 7.71 -20.52 -42.05
C PRO A 473 7.58 -21.74 -41.13
N ALA A 474 6.76 -21.64 -40.08
CA ALA A 474 6.37 -22.77 -39.26
C ALA A 474 5.55 -23.77 -40.07
N ARG A 475 5.84 -25.07 -39.90
CA ARG A 475 5.10 -26.17 -40.54
C ARG A 475 3.82 -26.43 -39.75
N MET A 476 2.67 -26.22 -40.38
CA MET A 476 1.38 -26.41 -39.72
C MET A 476 1.11 -27.90 -39.47
N SER A 477 0.55 -28.21 -38.30
CA SER A 477 0.18 -29.55 -37.90
C SER A 477 -0.99 -29.51 -36.91
N SER A 478 -1.46 -30.66 -36.45
CA SER A 478 -2.50 -30.72 -35.41
C SER A 478 -2.07 -30.06 -34.08
N ARG A 479 -0.75 -29.92 -33.86
CA ARG A 479 -0.11 -29.34 -32.67
C ARG A 479 0.54 -27.98 -32.90
N VAL A 480 0.58 -27.51 -34.14
CA VAL A 480 1.15 -26.21 -34.53
C VAL A 480 0.18 -25.51 -35.48
N SER A 481 -0.57 -24.55 -34.97
CA SER A 481 -1.55 -23.77 -35.75
C SER A 481 -1.78 -22.39 -35.13
N PRO A 482 -2.18 -21.37 -35.91
CA PRO A 482 -2.31 -20.01 -35.42
C PRO A 482 -3.59 -19.78 -34.59
N CYS A 483 -3.52 -18.84 -33.64
CA CYS A 483 -4.63 -18.51 -32.74
C CYS A 483 -5.68 -17.52 -33.31
N VAL A 484 -5.39 -16.83 -34.43
CA VAL A 484 -6.21 -15.69 -34.89
C VAL A 484 -7.18 -16.13 -35.97
N TRP A 485 -8.48 -15.98 -35.74
CA TRP A 485 -9.54 -16.16 -36.73
C TRP A 485 -9.26 -15.27 -37.96
N GLN A 486 -9.12 -15.86 -39.15
CA GLN A 486 -9.15 -15.10 -40.40
C GLN A 486 -10.63 -14.75 -40.68
N PRO A 487 -10.98 -13.47 -40.87
CA PRO A 487 -12.34 -13.07 -41.16
C PRO A 487 -12.88 -13.56 -42.50
#